data_AF-A0A0A1VJC5-F1
#
_entry.id   AF-A0A0A1VJC5-F1
#
_cell.length_a   1.000
_cell.length_b   1.000
_cell.length_c   1.000
_cell.angle_alpha   90.00
_cell.angle_beta   90.00
_cell.angle_gamma   90.00
#
_symmetry.space_group_name_H-M   'P 1'
#
loop_
_entity.id
_entity.type
_entity.pdbx_description
1 polymer ?
#
loop_
_entity_poly.entity_id
_entity_poly.type
_entity_poly.pdbx_seq_one_letter_code
_entity_poly.pdbx_strand_id
1 'polypeptide(L)'
;MALAAGLPFVFGVTQAPQTSFWPLMASAACAWGIAALAWAGRLPGTRLGWGLAWGLLLGAVAGACIGLLQYFVGDPGWAPWVHPAAPGQALGNLRQRNQQATLMLLGLWALLWLVARLQAVAGERPASRWPLALAVAVPWAVVLLAACAAATASRTGALEWLVLLGLLLLWRRGQGALAPAVAAVGLAAYLLAAWWLPELLAQWTGVRADGLFSRLADESSRCTSRRVLWANVLHLIGERPWTGWGWGELDYAHYITAFPGERFCVLLDNAHDLPLHLAVELGLPVALLLCGGALWAVWRARPWHETQLLRRLAWGVLALVGVHSLLEFPLWYGPFQLAALLAVAVLLPPKVWQALRWPVGAALLAAPVLAWMLARDYAQVSALYRPVAERPAALRGLTAQEAARRVTFFRAPAEFAWLTTTPATAANAQAMHATALRLLHYSPEPRVVEKLIASARLLGREDEAALHEDRYRRAYPRDYARWRSGAPATGAPQRD
;
A
#
# COMPACT_ATOMS: atom_id res chain seq x y z
N MET A 1 5.38 22.69 -2.30
CA MET A 1 4.48 21.84 -1.46
C MET A 1 3.67 20.88 -2.31
N ALA A 2 2.81 21.35 -3.25
CA ALA A 2 1.97 20.45 -4.06
C ALA A 2 2.77 19.34 -4.75
N LEU A 3 3.91 19.68 -5.38
CA LEU A 3 4.82 18.68 -5.95
C LEU A 3 5.30 17.64 -4.92
N ALA A 4 5.65 18.05 -3.71
CA ALA A 4 6.08 17.12 -2.65
C ALA A 4 4.92 16.23 -2.15
N ALA A 5 3.68 16.73 -2.17
CA ALA A 5 2.50 15.93 -1.81
C ALA A 5 2.07 14.96 -2.93
N GLY A 6 2.31 15.31 -4.20
CA GLY A 6 1.93 14.48 -5.36
C GLY A 6 3.01 13.51 -5.84
N LEU A 7 4.29 13.88 -5.77
CA LEU A 7 5.43 13.09 -6.26
C LEU A 7 5.44 11.64 -5.72
N PRO A 8 5.18 11.37 -4.44
CA PRO A 8 5.16 10.00 -3.91
C PRO A 8 4.21 9.04 -4.62
N PHE A 9 3.10 9.54 -5.18
CA PHE A 9 2.12 8.72 -5.87
C PHE A 9 2.58 8.27 -7.28
N VAL A 10 3.55 8.96 -7.85
CA VAL A 10 4.08 8.68 -9.19
C VAL A 10 5.54 8.27 -9.18
N PHE A 11 6.10 7.98 -8.00
CA PHE A 11 7.50 7.59 -7.86
C PHE A 11 7.70 6.13 -8.33
N GLY A 12 8.42 5.93 -9.43
CA GLY A 12 8.58 4.62 -10.10
C GLY A 12 9.82 3.82 -9.71
N VAL A 13 10.79 4.41 -9.01
CA VAL A 13 12.06 3.73 -8.68
C VAL A 13 11.84 2.68 -7.61
N THR A 14 12.19 1.43 -7.91
CA THR A 14 12.07 0.29 -7.00
C THR A 14 13.31 -0.59 -7.11
N GLN A 15 13.57 -1.39 -6.10
CA GLN A 15 14.74 -2.25 -6.06
C GLN A 15 14.46 -3.45 -5.15
N ALA A 16 14.94 -4.64 -5.51
CA ALA A 16 14.88 -5.83 -4.66
C ALA A 16 15.80 -5.67 -3.41
N PRO A 17 15.56 -6.39 -2.30
CA PRO A 17 14.47 -7.33 -2.08
C PRO A 17 13.14 -6.70 -1.71
N GLN A 18 13.10 -5.41 -1.34
CA GLN A 18 11.89 -4.73 -0.90
C GLN A 18 11.53 -3.61 -1.87
N THR A 19 10.62 -3.90 -2.80
CA THR A 19 10.23 -2.95 -3.85
C THR A 19 9.53 -1.69 -3.32
N SER A 20 9.13 -1.66 -2.04
CA SER A 20 8.55 -0.50 -1.36
C SER A 20 9.58 0.43 -0.70
N PHE A 21 10.85 0.03 -0.57
CA PHE A 21 11.87 0.80 0.17
C PHE A 21 12.06 2.22 -0.39
N TRP A 22 12.39 2.36 -1.67
CA TRP A 22 12.61 3.67 -2.29
C TRP A 22 11.36 4.53 -2.37
N PRO A 23 10.17 4.00 -2.72
CA PRO A 23 8.92 4.74 -2.60
C PRO A 23 8.66 5.28 -1.18
N LEU A 24 8.95 4.48 -0.14
CA LEU A 24 8.84 4.91 1.25
C LEU A 24 9.84 6.03 1.57
N MET A 25 11.11 5.88 1.18
CA MET A 25 12.14 6.91 1.38
C MET A 25 11.82 8.22 0.65
N ALA A 26 11.31 8.15 -0.58
CA ALA A 26 10.86 9.32 -1.33
C ALA A 26 9.68 10.03 -0.64
N SER A 27 8.72 9.24 -0.13
CA SER A 27 7.60 9.75 0.67
C SER A 27 8.07 10.42 1.97
N ALA A 28 9.01 9.78 2.67
CA ALA A 28 9.60 10.31 3.91
C ALA A 28 10.39 11.61 3.66
N ALA A 29 11.15 11.69 2.56
CA ALA A 29 11.85 12.91 2.17
C ALA A 29 10.87 14.05 1.85
N CYS A 30 9.77 13.76 1.16
CA CYS A 30 8.71 14.74 0.91
C CYS A 30 8.03 15.19 2.21
N ALA A 31 7.71 14.25 3.09
CA ALA A 31 7.14 14.52 4.41
C ALA A 31 8.07 15.40 5.25
N TRP A 32 9.37 15.06 5.28
CA TRP A 32 10.41 15.83 5.98
C TRP A 32 10.51 17.26 5.45
N GLY A 33 10.54 17.44 4.12
CA GLY A 33 10.60 18.77 3.51
C GLY A 33 9.37 19.62 3.82
N ILE A 34 8.18 19.04 3.81
CA ILE A 34 6.94 19.73 4.20
C ILE A 34 6.97 20.08 5.70
N ALA A 35 7.35 19.14 6.55
CA ALA A 35 7.45 19.34 7.99
C ALA A 35 8.49 20.42 8.35
N ALA A 36 9.64 20.46 7.67
CA ALA A 36 10.67 21.48 7.86
C ALA A 36 10.15 22.89 7.51
N LEU A 37 9.44 23.02 6.39
CA LEU A 37 8.82 24.28 5.99
C LEU A 37 7.71 24.72 6.97
N ALA A 38 6.91 23.76 7.49
CA ALA A 38 5.90 24.04 8.50
C ALA A 38 6.51 24.46 9.84
N TRP A 39 7.55 23.76 10.30
CA TRP A 39 8.28 24.06 11.53
C TRP A 39 8.96 25.44 11.48
N ALA A 40 9.50 25.82 10.31
CA ALA A 40 10.04 27.15 10.04
C ALA A 40 8.97 28.26 9.91
N GLY A 41 7.69 27.95 10.11
CA GLY A 41 6.58 28.93 10.05
C GLY A 41 6.20 29.36 8.63
N ARG A 42 6.67 28.64 7.59
CA ARG A 42 6.45 29.02 6.17
C ARG A 42 5.22 28.39 5.54
N LEU A 43 4.55 27.46 6.24
CA LEU A 43 3.33 26.78 5.79
C LEU A 43 2.20 26.92 6.82
N PRO A 44 1.40 28.01 6.77
CA PRO A 44 0.15 28.07 7.53
C PRO A 44 -0.82 26.97 7.07
N GLY A 45 -1.75 26.58 7.94
CA GLY A 45 -2.69 25.47 7.69
C GLY A 45 -3.50 25.60 6.39
N THR A 46 -3.80 26.83 5.95
CA THR A 46 -4.43 27.07 4.64
C THR A 46 -3.54 26.61 3.49
N ARG A 47 -2.26 27.02 3.47
CA ARG A 47 -1.29 26.59 2.45
C ARG A 47 -1.09 25.07 2.48
N LEU A 48 -1.17 24.47 3.68
CA LEU A 48 -1.10 23.02 3.83
C LEU A 48 -2.26 22.33 3.08
N GLY A 49 -3.49 22.77 3.32
CA GLY A 49 -4.67 22.23 2.65
C GLY A 49 -4.64 22.42 1.14
N TRP A 50 -4.17 23.57 0.66
CA TRP A 50 -3.96 23.82 -0.77
C TRP A 50 -2.92 22.90 -1.39
N GLY A 51 -1.79 22.69 -0.70
CA GLY A 51 -0.75 21.79 -1.18
C GLY A 51 -1.20 20.34 -1.20
N LEU A 52 -2.03 19.90 -0.24
CA LEU A 52 -2.68 18.60 -0.26
C LEU A 52 -3.61 18.47 -1.48
N ALA A 53 -4.51 19.43 -1.69
CA ALA A 53 -5.45 19.41 -2.81
C ALA A 53 -4.74 19.31 -4.17
N TRP A 54 -3.81 20.22 -4.44
CA TRP A 54 -3.07 20.23 -5.70
C TRP A 54 -2.11 19.05 -5.82
N GLY A 55 -1.52 18.58 -4.72
CA GLY A 55 -0.66 17.39 -4.74
C GLY A 55 -1.42 16.14 -5.15
N LEU A 56 -2.59 15.90 -4.55
CA LEU A 56 -3.46 14.79 -4.92
C LEU A 56 -3.95 14.90 -6.37
N LEU A 57 -4.39 16.09 -6.79
CA LEU A 57 -4.87 16.29 -8.17
C LEU A 57 -3.75 16.07 -9.20
N LEU A 58 -2.56 16.66 -9.00
CA LEU A 58 -1.43 16.50 -9.91
C LEU A 58 -0.92 15.05 -9.92
N GLY A 59 -0.81 14.43 -8.74
CA GLY A 59 -0.43 13.02 -8.60
C GLY A 59 -1.43 12.10 -9.31
N ALA A 60 -2.73 12.37 -9.19
CA ALA A 60 -3.77 11.59 -9.83
C ALA A 60 -3.81 11.79 -11.34
N VAL A 61 -3.63 13.01 -11.86
CA VAL A 61 -3.57 13.25 -13.32
C VAL A 61 -2.36 12.53 -13.92
N ALA A 62 -1.18 12.69 -13.32
CA ALA A 62 0.02 11.99 -13.80
C ALA A 62 -0.11 10.46 -13.65
N GLY A 63 -0.65 9.99 -12.53
CA GLY A 63 -0.98 8.58 -12.30
C GLY A 63 -1.98 8.05 -13.32
N ALA A 64 -2.97 8.84 -13.72
CA ALA A 64 -3.98 8.45 -14.71
C ALA A 64 -3.35 8.28 -16.10
N CYS A 65 -2.49 9.22 -16.50
CA CYS A 65 -1.72 9.09 -17.73
C CYS A 65 -0.87 7.82 -17.73
N ILE A 66 -0.12 7.55 -16.66
CA ILE A 66 0.69 6.34 -16.53
C ILE A 66 -0.19 5.08 -16.58
N GLY A 67 -1.30 5.06 -15.84
CA GLY A 67 -2.19 3.91 -15.76
C GLY A 67 -2.87 3.59 -17.09
N LEU A 68 -3.30 4.59 -17.85
CA LEU A 68 -3.88 4.38 -19.19
C LEU A 68 -2.83 3.99 -20.22
N LEU A 69 -1.62 4.54 -20.12
CA LEU A 69 -0.47 4.14 -20.95
C LEU A 69 -0.15 2.66 -20.72
N GLN A 70 -0.06 2.21 -19.45
CA GLN A 70 0.08 0.79 -19.10
C GLN A 70 -1.08 -0.07 -19.62
N TYR A 71 -2.32 0.42 -19.49
CA TYR A 71 -3.50 -0.34 -19.91
C TYR A 71 -3.47 -0.66 -21.41
N PHE A 72 -3.12 0.29 -22.28
CA PHE A 72 -3.14 0.08 -23.73
C PHE A 72 -1.82 -0.41 -24.32
N VAL A 73 -0.68 -0.01 -23.75
CA VAL A 73 0.66 -0.30 -24.30
C VAL A 73 1.36 -1.44 -23.54
N GLY A 74 1.02 -1.67 -22.28
CA GLY A 74 1.75 -2.58 -21.40
C GLY A 74 3.03 -1.93 -20.88
N ASP A 75 4.19 -2.49 -21.23
CA ASP A 75 5.50 -1.97 -20.84
C ASP A 75 6.07 -1.06 -21.94
N PRO A 76 6.14 0.27 -21.73
CA PRO A 76 6.73 1.19 -22.69
C PRO A 76 8.28 1.15 -22.72
N GLY A 77 8.94 0.36 -21.87
CA GLY A 77 10.39 0.33 -21.75
C GLY A 77 10.98 1.53 -21.03
N TRP A 78 10.16 2.27 -20.27
CA TRP A 78 10.55 3.50 -19.55
C TRP A 78 10.88 3.25 -18.08
N ALA A 79 11.37 2.06 -17.74
CA ALA A 79 11.85 1.80 -16.39
C ALA A 79 13.10 2.65 -16.10
N PRO A 80 13.24 3.22 -14.88
CA PRO A 80 12.36 3.07 -13.72
C PRO A 80 11.27 4.15 -13.58
N TRP A 81 11.09 5.03 -14.56
CA TRP A 81 10.13 6.16 -14.45
C TRP A 81 8.67 5.72 -14.59
N VAL A 82 8.40 4.69 -15.39
CA VAL A 82 7.11 4.01 -15.46
C VAL A 82 7.32 2.54 -15.12
N HIS A 83 6.53 2.05 -14.18
CA HIS A 83 6.56 0.63 -13.83
C HIS A 83 6.01 -0.23 -14.99
N PRO A 84 6.69 -1.33 -15.35
CA PRO A 84 6.23 -2.23 -16.40
C PRO A 84 4.91 -2.91 -16.01
N ALA A 85 3.98 -3.07 -16.96
CA ALA A 85 2.73 -3.77 -16.74
C ALA A 85 2.34 -4.55 -18.01
N ALA A 86 1.46 -5.55 -17.88
CA ALA A 86 0.86 -6.19 -19.05
C ALA A 86 -0.29 -5.31 -19.60
N PRO A 87 -0.58 -5.35 -20.91
CA PRO A 87 -1.79 -4.74 -21.46
C PRO A 87 -3.04 -5.18 -20.68
N GLY A 88 -3.97 -4.26 -20.48
CA GLY A 88 -5.16 -4.43 -19.65
C GLY A 88 -4.94 -4.19 -18.15
N GLN A 89 -3.74 -3.78 -17.73
CA GLN A 89 -3.46 -3.48 -16.33
C GLN A 89 -3.14 -1.99 -16.14
N ALA A 90 -4.03 -1.25 -15.49
CA ALA A 90 -3.76 0.11 -15.04
C ALA A 90 -3.32 0.11 -13.56
N LEU A 91 -2.02 -0.05 -13.31
CA LEU A 91 -1.46 -0.15 -11.94
C LEU A 91 -0.85 1.17 -11.44
N GLY A 92 -0.54 2.08 -12.35
CA GLY A 92 0.32 3.23 -12.10
C GLY A 92 1.71 2.82 -11.58
N ASN A 93 2.43 3.79 -11.03
CA ASN A 93 3.67 3.54 -10.28
C ASN A 93 3.40 3.06 -8.84
N LEU A 94 2.13 3.06 -8.42
CA LEU A 94 1.67 2.44 -7.18
C LEU A 94 1.66 0.91 -7.26
N ARG A 95 1.67 0.33 -8.47
CA ARG A 95 1.87 -1.11 -8.74
C ARG A 95 0.78 -2.02 -8.18
N GLN A 96 -0.38 -1.45 -7.86
CA GLN A 96 -1.48 -2.16 -7.25
C GLN A 96 -2.80 -1.48 -7.62
N ARG A 97 -3.77 -2.26 -8.10
CA ARG A 97 -5.01 -1.75 -8.71
C ARG A 97 -5.86 -0.91 -7.75
N ASN A 98 -5.98 -1.32 -6.49
CA ASN A 98 -6.76 -0.60 -5.49
C ASN A 98 -6.06 0.69 -5.07
N GLN A 99 -4.72 0.70 -4.91
CA GLN A 99 -3.95 1.92 -4.67
C GLN A 99 -4.12 2.93 -5.81
N GLN A 100 -4.03 2.46 -7.05
CA GLN A 100 -4.25 3.31 -8.22
C GLN A 100 -5.68 3.88 -8.26
N ALA A 101 -6.69 3.05 -7.98
CA ALA A 101 -8.08 3.50 -7.93
C ALA A 101 -8.28 4.57 -6.85
N THR A 102 -7.79 4.34 -5.63
CA THR A 102 -7.90 5.31 -4.53
C THR A 102 -7.20 6.62 -4.88
N LEU A 103 -6.05 6.60 -5.56
CA LEU A 103 -5.43 7.83 -6.06
C LEU A 103 -6.36 8.59 -7.03
N MET A 104 -7.03 7.90 -7.96
CA MET A 104 -7.99 8.56 -8.87
C MET A 104 -9.12 9.22 -8.10
N LEU A 105 -9.68 8.54 -7.09
CA LEU A 105 -10.77 9.05 -6.27
C LEU A 105 -10.31 10.19 -5.35
N LEU A 106 -9.11 10.14 -4.80
CA LEU A 106 -8.49 11.24 -4.05
C LEU A 106 -8.26 12.48 -4.93
N GLY A 107 -7.78 12.28 -6.16
CA GLY A 107 -7.62 13.35 -7.15
C GLY A 107 -8.95 13.96 -7.56
N LEU A 108 -9.96 13.13 -7.81
CA LEU A 108 -11.32 13.58 -8.11
C LEU A 108 -11.92 14.35 -6.94
N TRP A 109 -11.73 13.87 -5.71
CA TRP A 109 -12.17 14.58 -4.51
C TRP A 109 -11.52 15.97 -4.38
N ALA A 110 -10.21 16.06 -4.66
CA ALA A 110 -9.51 17.34 -4.70
C ALA A 110 -10.01 18.27 -5.83
N LEU A 111 -10.36 17.71 -6.99
CA LEU A 111 -10.96 18.45 -8.10
C LEU A 111 -12.35 18.98 -7.74
N LEU A 112 -13.20 18.17 -7.09
CA LEU A 112 -14.52 18.57 -6.62
C LEU A 112 -14.44 19.66 -5.56
N TRP A 113 -13.45 19.59 -4.67
CA TRP A 113 -13.15 20.69 -3.75
C TRP A 113 -12.80 21.99 -4.50
N LEU A 114 -11.98 21.91 -5.55
CA LEU A 114 -11.63 23.07 -6.37
C LEU A 114 -12.88 23.67 -7.05
N VAL A 115 -13.74 22.82 -7.63
CA VAL A 115 -15.02 23.24 -8.24
C VAL A 115 -15.93 23.92 -7.22
N ALA A 116 -16.12 23.32 -6.05
CA ALA A 116 -16.94 23.89 -4.98
C ALA A 116 -16.41 25.26 -4.51
N ARG A 117 -15.08 25.39 -4.42
CA ARG A 117 -14.43 26.66 -4.06
C ARG A 117 -14.63 27.73 -5.13
N LEU A 118 -14.45 27.38 -6.40
CA LEU A 118 -14.65 28.32 -7.51
C LEU A 118 -16.09 28.81 -7.56
N GLN A 119 -17.06 27.92 -7.34
CA GLN A 119 -18.47 28.30 -7.24
C GLN A 119 -18.75 29.27 -6.09
N ALA A 120 -18.18 29.02 -4.90
CA ALA A 120 -18.33 29.92 -3.76
C ALA A 120 -17.78 31.33 -4.07
N VAL A 121 -16.59 31.41 -4.67
CA VAL A 121 -15.97 32.70 -5.05
C VAL A 121 -16.79 33.43 -6.13
N ALA A 122 -17.32 32.70 -7.12
CA ALA A 122 -18.15 33.29 -8.18
C ALA A 122 -19.48 33.85 -7.64
N GLY A 123 -20.07 33.19 -6.63
CA GLY A 123 -21.27 33.69 -5.95
C GLY A 123 -21.02 34.97 -5.14
N GLU A 124 -19.83 35.12 -4.56
CA GLU A 124 -19.42 36.33 -3.84
C GLU A 124 -19.00 37.47 -4.79
N ARG A 125 -18.51 37.15 -5.99
CA ARG A 125 -17.99 38.13 -6.97
C ARG A 125 -18.46 37.79 -8.40
N PRO A 126 -19.68 38.23 -8.79
CA PRO A 126 -20.28 37.87 -10.08
C PRO A 126 -19.47 38.30 -11.31
N ALA A 127 -18.63 39.34 -11.17
CA ALA A 127 -17.75 39.83 -12.23
C ALA A 127 -16.49 38.98 -12.45
N SER A 128 -16.20 38.01 -11.57
CA SER A 128 -15.08 37.09 -11.72
C SER A 128 -15.39 36.09 -12.84
N ARG A 129 -14.99 36.44 -14.08
CA ARG A 129 -14.99 35.46 -15.18
C ARG A 129 -14.22 34.23 -14.72
N TRP A 130 -14.86 33.07 -14.82
CA TRP A 130 -14.16 31.82 -14.66
C TRP A 130 -12.99 31.84 -15.63
N PRO A 131 -11.76 31.49 -15.21
CA PRO A 131 -10.68 31.33 -16.17
C PRO A 131 -11.19 30.30 -17.18
N LEU A 132 -11.34 30.69 -18.45
CA LEU A 132 -11.80 29.80 -19.53
C LEU A 132 -11.01 28.47 -19.51
N ALA A 133 -9.72 28.56 -19.16
CA ALA A 133 -8.84 27.43 -18.93
C ALA A 133 -9.37 26.40 -17.90
N LEU A 134 -9.98 26.84 -16.79
CA LEU A 134 -10.55 25.93 -15.77
C LEU A 134 -11.87 25.31 -16.24
N ALA A 135 -12.70 26.07 -16.96
CA ALA A 135 -13.95 25.54 -17.53
C ALA A 135 -13.68 24.43 -18.56
N VAL A 136 -12.57 24.53 -19.30
CA VAL A 136 -12.12 23.50 -20.23
C VAL A 136 -11.38 22.37 -19.50
N ALA A 137 -10.50 22.68 -18.55
CA ALA A 137 -9.66 21.65 -17.91
C ALA A 137 -10.43 20.71 -16.98
N VAL A 138 -11.47 21.18 -16.29
CA VAL A 138 -12.22 20.35 -15.32
C VAL A 138 -12.89 19.14 -15.99
N PRO A 139 -13.69 19.28 -17.08
CA PRO A 139 -14.28 18.14 -17.76
C PRO A 139 -13.25 17.10 -18.23
N TRP A 140 -12.14 17.54 -18.81
CA TRP A 140 -11.07 16.63 -19.26
C TRP A 140 -10.40 15.89 -18.10
N ALA A 141 -10.14 16.58 -16.99
CA ALA A 141 -9.61 15.94 -15.79
C ALA A 141 -10.59 14.90 -15.22
N VAL A 142 -11.89 15.20 -15.18
CA VAL A 142 -12.91 14.25 -14.72
C VAL A 142 -12.93 13.00 -15.58
N VAL A 143 -12.98 13.14 -16.90
CA VAL A 143 -13.01 12.00 -17.83
C VAL A 143 -11.73 11.18 -17.72
N LEU A 144 -10.56 11.84 -17.65
CA LEU A 144 -9.27 11.16 -17.50
C LEU A 144 -9.21 10.32 -16.21
N LEU A 145 -9.57 10.92 -15.07
CA LEU A 145 -9.55 10.24 -13.78
C LEU A 145 -10.58 9.10 -13.73
N ALA A 146 -11.78 9.32 -14.26
CA ALA A 146 -12.84 8.31 -14.32
C ALA A 146 -12.46 7.13 -15.22
N ALA A 147 -11.89 7.40 -16.40
CA ALA A 147 -11.43 6.37 -17.32
C ALA A 147 -10.28 5.53 -16.72
N CYS A 148 -9.29 6.17 -16.11
CA CYS A 148 -8.22 5.41 -15.43
C CYS A 148 -8.75 4.63 -14.23
N ALA A 149 -9.65 5.20 -13.41
CA ALA A 149 -10.29 4.50 -12.30
C ALA A 149 -11.03 3.24 -12.80
N ALA A 150 -11.74 3.33 -13.93
CA ALA A 150 -12.38 2.19 -14.56
C ALA A 150 -11.38 1.15 -15.06
N ALA A 151 -10.29 1.59 -15.72
CA ALA A 151 -9.22 0.74 -16.23
C ALA A 151 -8.52 -0.09 -15.14
N THR A 152 -8.58 0.34 -13.87
CA THR A 152 -8.03 -0.45 -12.74
C THR A 152 -8.83 -1.72 -12.43
N ALA A 153 -10.09 -1.81 -12.88
CA ALA A 153 -11.04 -2.86 -12.51
C ALA A 153 -11.07 -3.16 -10.99
N SER A 154 -11.02 -2.09 -10.17
CA SER A 154 -10.96 -2.19 -8.70
C SER A 154 -12.35 -2.19 -8.06
N ARG A 155 -12.64 -3.23 -7.26
CA ARG A 155 -13.85 -3.30 -6.42
C ARG A 155 -13.81 -2.27 -5.28
N THR A 156 -12.62 -2.02 -4.72
CA THR A 156 -12.39 -0.98 -3.72
C THR A 156 -12.69 0.40 -4.31
N GLY A 157 -12.22 0.68 -5.53
CA GLY A 157 -12.54 1.93 -6.23
C GLY A 157 -14.04 2.14 -6.47
N ALA A 158 -14.79 1.07 -6.78
CA ALA A 158 -16.24 1.13 -6.91
C ALA A 158 -16.94 1.49 -5.59
N LEU A 159 -16.49 0.91 -4.46
CA LEU A 159 -16.98 1.29 -3.14
C LEU A 159 -16.64 2.75 -2.79
N GLU A 160 -15.43 3.20 -3.12
CA GLU A 160 -14.99 4.58 -2.89
C GLU A 160 -15.80 5.61 -3.68
N TRP A 161 -16.32 5.27 -4.87
CA TRP A 161 -17.30 6.09 -5.56
C TRP A 161 -18.57 6.30 -4.73
N LEU A 162 -19.09 5.24 -4.09
CA LEU A 162 -20.26 5.35 -3.21
C LEU A 162 -19.96 6.21 -1.99
N VAL A 163 -18.76 6.07 -1.41
CA VAL A 163 -18.29 6.93 -0.31
C VAL A 163 -18.22 8.39 -0.74
N LEU A 164 -17.65 8.68 -1.91
CA LEU A 164 -17.56 10.03 -2.47
C LEU A 164 -18.96 10.65 -2.63
N LEU A 165 -19.93 9.92 -3.18
CA LEU A 165 -21.32 10.38 -3.29
C LEU A 165 -21.97 10.60 -1.92
N GLY A 166 -21.73 9.70 -0.97
CA GLY A 166 -22.18 9.82 0.42
C GLY A 166 -21.64 11.08 1.11
N LEU A 167 -20.36 11.40 0.90
CA LEU A 167 -19.73 12.62 1.41
C LEU A 167 -20.33 13.89 0.79
N LEU A 168 -20.59 13.90 -0.53
CA LEU A 168 -21.29 15.00 -1.18
C LEU A 168 -22.72 15.14 -0.64
N LEU A 169 -23.42 14.05 -0.36
CA LEU A 169 -24.75 14.10 0.22
C LEU A 169 -24.71 14.64 1.67
N LEU A 170 -23.72 14.20 2.46
CA LEU A 170 -23.53 14.62 3.84
C LEU A 170 -23.36 16.15 3.95
N TRP A 171 -22.59 16.74 3.04
CA TRP A 171 -22.31 18.18 3.02
C TRP A 171 -23.16 18.98 2.02
N ARG A 172 -24.30 18.41 1.58
CA ARG A 172 -25.22 19.06 0.63
C ARG A 172 -25.68 20.45 1.03
N ARG A 173 -25.78 20.69 2.34
CA ARG A 173 -26.17 21.99 2.88
C ARG A 173 -24.97 22.94 2.83
N GLY A 174 -25.10 23.99 2.01
CA GLY A 174 -24.05 24.97 1.80
C GLY A 174 -22.99 24.56 0.76
N GLN A 175 -23.19 23.46 0.03
CA GLN A 175 -22.44 23.19 -1.20
C GLN A 175 -23.28 23.64 -2.40
N GLY A 176 -22.66 24.29 -3.38
CA GLY A 176 -23.35 24.62 -4.61
C GLY A 176 -23.57 23.39 -5.51
N ALA A 177 -24.38 23.54 -6.56
CA ALA A 177 -24.79 22.43 -7.42
C ALA A 177 -23.68 21.89 -8.35
N LEU A 178 -22.56 22.61 -8.54
CA LEU A 178 -21.57 22.25 -9.55
C LEU A 178 -20.74 21.03 -9.15
N ALA A 179 -20.30 20.92 -7.89
CA ALA A 179 -19.53 19.75 -7.47
C ALA A 179 -20.34 18.45 -7.57
N PRO A 180 -21.60 18.36 -7.11
CA PRO A 180 -22.45 17.19 -7.36
C PRO A 180 -22.68 16.89 -8.84
N ALA A 181 -22.89 17.92 -9.68
CA ALA A 181 -23.06 17.73 -11.12
C ALA A 181 -21.79 17.15 -11.77
N VAL A 182 -20.62 17.68 -11.42
CA VAL A 182 -19.33 17.18 -11.90
C VAL A 182 -19.09 15.74 -11.43
N ALA A 183 -19.44 15.41 -10.18
CA ALA A 183 -19.34 14.05 -9.67
C ALA A 183 -20.28 13.08 -10.40
N ALA A 184 -21.50 13.51 -10.73
CA ALA A 184 -22.45 12.71 -11.52
C ALA A 184 -21.93 12.44 -12.94
N VAL A 185 -21.37 13.47 -13.60
CA VAL A 185 -20.70 13.30 -14.91
C VAL A 185 -19.52 12.34 -14.79
N GLY A 186 -18.70 12.48 -13.74
CA GLY A 186 -17.59 11.57 -13.46
C GLY A 186 -18.04 10.12 -13.26
N LEU A 187 -19.12 9.90 -12.52
CA LEU A 187 -19.68 8.57 -12.31
C LEU A 187 -20.19 7.98 -13.63
N ALA A 188 -20.91 8.77 -14.44
CA ALA A 188 -21.37 8.33 -15.76
C ALA A 188 -20.18 7.96 -16.66
N ALA A 189 -19.14 8.80 -16.70
CA ALA A 189 -17.91 8.52 -17.44
C ALA A 189 -17.20 7.25 -16.93
N TYR A 190 -17.15 7.04 -15.62
CA TYR A 190 -16.58 5.83 -15.01
C TYR A 190 -17.35 4.57 -15.41
N LEU A 191 -18.67 4.58 -15.34
CA LEU A 191 -19.51 3.43 -15.71
C LEU A 191 -19.42 3.12 -17.21
N LEU A 192 -19.44 4.15 -18.05
CA LEU A 192 -19.24 4.00 -19.50
C LEU A 192 -17.85 3.44 -19.80
N ALA A 193 -16.80 3.99 -19.18
CA ALA A 193 -15.44 3.50 -19.36
C ALA A 193 -15.27 2.05 -18.84
N ALA A 194 -15.89 1.70 -17.71
CA ALA A 194 -15.84 0.35 -17.14
C ALA A 194 -16.47 -0.70 -18.07
N TRP A 195 -17.43 -0.28 -18.89
CA TRP A 195 -18.06 -1.11 -19.92
C TRP A 195 -17.22 -1.17 -21.21
N TRP A 196 -16.80 -0.03 -21.74
CA TRP A 196 -16.22 0.05 -23.08
C TRP A 196 -14.70 -0.15 -23.14
N LEU A 197 -13.94 0.15 -22.07
CA LEU A 197 -12.47 0.03 -22.10
C LEU A 197 -11.97 -1.41 -22.34
N PRO A 198 -12.56 -2.48 -21.78
CA PRO A 198 -12.15 -3.84 -22.10
C PRO A 198 -12.36 -4.19 -23.58
N GLU A 199 -13.48 -3.73 -24.17
CA GLU A 199 -13.79 -3.93 -25.59
C GLU A 199 -12.82 -3.15 -26.49
N LEU A 200 -12.54 -1.89 -26.15
CA LEU A 200 -11.57 -1.07 -26.86
C LEU A 200 -10.17 -1.67 -26.79
N LEU A 201 -9.76 -2.19 -25.62
CA LEU A 201 -8.49 -2.89 -25.47
C LEU A 201 -8.41 -4.13 -26.37
N ALA A 202 -9.46 -4.95 -26.37
CA ALA A 202 -9.51 -6.16 -27.18
C ALA A 202 -9.44 -5.84 -28.67
N GLN A 203 -10.10 -4.79 -29.13
CA GLN A 203 -10.02 -4.33 -30.52
C GLN A 203 -8.63 -3.76 -30.87
N TRP A 204 -7.99 -3.05 -29.94
CA TRP A 204 -6.68 -2.41 -30.15
C TRP A 204 -5.51 -3.40 -30.10
N THR A 205 -5.52 -4.33 -29.14
CA THR A 205 -4.37 -5.20 -28.81
C THR A 205 -4.62 -6.69 -29.06
N GLY A 206 -5.87 -7.10 -29.26
CA GLY A 206 -6.27 -8.51 -29.22
C GLY A 206 -6.33 -9.12 -27.81
N VAL A 207 -5.94 -8.38 -26.77
CA VAL A 207 -5.93 -8.85 -25.37
C VAL A 207 -7.30 -8.62 -24.73
N ARG A 208 -7.89 -9.68 -24.17
CA ARG A 208 -9.07 -9.56 -23.31
C ARG A 208 -8.64 -9.37 -21.86
N ALA A 209 -8.98 -8.22 -21.29
CA ALA A 209 -8.77 -7.93 -19.87
C ALA A 209 -10.05 -8.18 -19.07
N ASP A 210 -9.89 -8.58 -17.80
CA ASP A 210 -11.01 -8.66 -16.87
C ASP A 210 -11.53 -7.26 -16.54
N GLY A 211 -12.74 -6.96 -16.99
CA GLY A 211 -13.44 -5.73 -16.66
C GLY A 211 -13.89 -5.70 -15.19
N LEU A 212 -14.32 -4.52 -14.73
CA LEU A 212 -14.87 -4.35 -13.37
C LEU A 212 -16.04 -5.31 -13.10
N PHE A 213 -16.96 -5.45 -14.07
CA PHE A 213 -18.16 -6.25 -13.92
C PHE A 213 -17.88 -7.75 -13.86
N SER A 214 -16.90 -8.25 -14.64
CA SER A 214 -16.49 -9.65 -14.53
C SER A 214 -15.90 -9.92 -13.15
N ARG A 215 -15.04 -9.03 -12.64
CA ARG A 215 -14.45 -9.17 -11.29
C ARG A 215 -15.44 -9.04 -10.13
N LEU A 216 -16.57 -8.35 -10.34
CA LEU A 216 -17.67 -8.31 -9.38
C LEU A 216 -18.47 -9.61 -9.39
N ALA A 217 -18.59 -10.25 -10.56
CA ALA A 217 -19.25 -11.55 -10.72
C ALA A 217 -18.33 -12.74 -10.38
N ASP A 218 -17.01 -12.54 -10.38
CA ASP A 218 -16.02 -13.61 -10.24
C ASP A 218 -15.94 -14.15 -8.80
N GLU A 219 -16.23 -15.44 -8.65
CA GLU A 219 -15.98 -16.19 -7.43
C GLU A 219 -14.51 -16.65 -7.43
N SER A 220 -13.64 -15.84 -6.82
CA SER A 220 -12.24 -16.23 -6.56
C SER A 220 -12.17 -17.66 -6.05
N SER A 221 -11.15 -18.43 -6.48
CA SER A 221 -10.96 -19.82 -6.04
C SER A 221 -11.18 -19.96 -4.53
N ARG A 222 -11.87 -21.02 -4.08
CA ARG A 222 -12.40 -21.10 -2.72
C ARG A 222 -11.36 -20.77 -1.64
N CYS A 223 -10.12 -21.26 -1.78
CA CYS A 223 -9.05 -21.05 -0.81
C CYS A 223 -8.38 -19.66 -0.87
N THR A 224 -8.54 -18.89 -1.96
CA THR A 224 -8.04 -17.50 -2.06
C THR A 224 -9.10 -16.44 -1.73
N SER A 225 -10.28 -16.86 -1.28
CA SER A 225 -11.36 -15.96 -0.94
C SER A 225 -11.07 -15.16 0.34
N ARG A 226 -11.48 -13.89 0.37
CA ARG A 226 -11.43 -13.04 1.59
C ARG A 226 -12.16 -13.66 2.77
N ARG A 227 -13.21 -14.46 2.52
CA ARG A 227 -13.96 -15.18 3.56
C ARG A 227 -13.10 -16.24 4.25
N VAL A 228 -12.35 -17.04 3.49
CA VAL A 228 -11.42 -18.03 4.07
C VAL A 228 -10.31 -17.32 4.82
N LEU A 229 -9.73 -16.26 4.22
CA LEU A 229 -8.71 -15.45 4.88
C LEU A 229 -9.19 -14.92 6.24
N TRP A 230 -10.33 -14.22 6.30
CA TRP A 230 -10.83 -13.65 7.54
C TRP A 230 -11.23 -14.72 8.56
N ALA A 231 -11.74 -15.88 8.13
CA ALA A 231 -11.98 -17.00 9.03
C ALA A 231 -10.66 -17.53 9.65
N ASN A 232 -9.59 -17.61 8.86
CA ASN A 232 -8.26 -17.98 9.37
C ASN A 232 -7.75 -16.93 10.36
N VAL A 233 -7.84 -15.63 10.04
CA VAL A 233 -7.40 -14.54 10.93
C VAL A 233 -8.21 -14.49 12.23
N LEU A 234 -9.53 -14.66 12.17
CA LEU A 234 -10.39 -14.71 13.36
C LEU A 234 -10.05 -15.90 14.27
N HIS A 235 -9.71 -17.05 13.68
CA HIS A 235 -9.21 -18.19 14.44
C HIS A 235 -7.90 -17.84 15.17
N LEU A 236 -6.95 -17.21 14.48
CA LEU A 236 -5.68 -16.77 15.09
C LEU A 236 -5.89 -15.74 16.22
N ILE A 237 -6.83 -14.81 16.06
CA ILE A 237 -7.23 -13.87 17.13
C ILE A 237 -7.78 -14.64 18.33
N GLY A 238 -8.59 -15.69 18.09
CA GLY A 238 -9.14 -16.54 19.14
C GLY A 238 -8.08 -17.29 19.96
N GLU A 239 -6.96 -17.68 19.34
CA GLU A 239 -5.84 -18.34 20.02
C GLU A 239 -5.05 -17.39 20.94
N ARG A 240 -4.91 -16.10 20.56
CA ARG A 240 -4.15 -15.09 21.33
C ARG A 240 -4.87 -13.74 21.43
N PRO A 241 -6.05 -13.66 22.07
CA PRO A 241 -6.92 -12.49 21.99
C PRO A 241 -6.37 -11.25 22.72
N TRP A 242 -5.52 -11.44 23.74
CA TRP A 242 -5.08 -10.35 24.61
C TRP A 242 -3.81 -9.64 24.11
N THR A 243 -2.82 -10.42 23.68
CA THR A 243 -1.50 -9.91 23.27
C THR A 243 -1.30 -9.92 21.77
N GLY A 244 -2.14 -10.65 21.03
CA GLY A 244 -1.88 -11.00 19.63
C GLY A 244 -0.69 -11.96 19.49
N TRP A 245 -0.28 -12.16 18.24
CA TRP A 245 0.85 -12.99 17.86
C TRP A 245 2.19 -12.24 17.86
N GLY A 246 2.16 -10.91 17.86
CA GLY A 246 3.32 -10.03 17.72
C GLY A 246 3.25 -9.20 16.43
N TRP A 247 3.93 -8.06 16.42
CA TRP A 247 3.99 -7.18 15.25
C TRP A 247 4.77 -7.86 14.11
N GLY A 248 4.16 -7.97 12.94
CA GLY A 248 4.73 -8.64 11.77
C GLY A 248 4.76 -10.17 11.86
N GLU A 249 3.94 -10.78 12.72
CA GLU A 249 3.93 -12.23 12.97
C GLU A 249 2.78 -12.98 12.26
N LEU A 250 1.97 -12.29 11.46
CA LEU A 250 0.80 -12.90 10.83
C LEU A 250 1.16 -14.06 9.89
N ASP A 251 2.24 -13.91 9.11
CA ASP A 251 2.72 -14.94 8.18
C ASP A 251 3.14 -16.20 8.95
N TYR A 252 3.91 -16.04 10.02
CA TYR A 252 4.33 -17.11 10.92
C TYR A 252 3.15 -17.75 11.64
N ALA A 253 2.29 -16.95 12.26
CA ALA A 253 1.09 -17.40 12.96
C ALA A 253 0.21 -18.24 12.04
N HIS A 254 0.03 -17.78 10.82
CA HIS A 254 -0.70 -18.51 9.80
C HIS A 254 0.03 -19.81 9.43
N TYR A 255 1.34 -19.79 9.17
CA TYR A 255 2.12 -20.99 8.84
C TYR A 255 2.10 -22.08 9.94
N ILE A 256 2.36 -21.71 11.20
CA ILE A 256 2.53 -22.67 12.29
C ILE A 256 1.19 -23.26 12.78
N THR A 257 0.08 -22.57 12.51
CA THR A 257 -1.25 -22.96 13.00
C THR A 257 -1.88 -24.02 12.10
N ALA A 258 -2.36 -25.10 12.73
CA ALA A 258 -3.16 -26.11 12.06
C ALA A 258 -4.65 -25.73 12.12
N PHE A 259 -5.16 -25.14 11.04
CA PHE A 259 -6.57 -24.76 10.96
C PHE A 259 -7.50 -25.98 10.92
N PRO A 260 -8.64 -25.94 11.63
CA PRO A 260 -9.63 -27.03 11.60
C PRO A 260 -10.46 -27.07 10.31
N GLY A 261 -10.45 -25.99 9.52
CA GLY A 261 -11.19 -25.86 8.26
C GLY A 261 -10.29 -25.47 7.09
N GLU A 262 -10.91 -24.90 6.06
CA GLU A 262 -10.20 -24.43 4.86
C GLU A 262 -9.10 -23.43 5.23
N ARG A 263 -7.89 -23.66 4.73
CA ARG A 263 -6.73 -22.79 4.92
C ARG A 263 -6.60 -21.84 3.73
N PHE A 264 -6.30 -20.58 4.00
CA PHE A 264 -5.89 -19.64 2.95
C PHE A 264 -4.59 -20.12 2.28
N CYS A 265 -4.60 -20.28 0.96
CA CYS A 265 -3.57 -21.06 0.25
C CYS A 265 -2.38 -20.23 -0.28
N VAL A 266 -2.35 -18.93 -0.01
CA VAL A 266 -1.30 -17.98 -0.42
C VAL A 266 -0.51 -17.56 0.82
N LEU A 267 0.78 -17.24 0.67
CA LEU A 267 1.56 -16.70 1.78
C LEU A 267 0.96 -15.34 2.17
N LEU A 268 0.51 -15.25 3.42
CA LEU A 268 -0.24 -14.15 3.96
C LEU A 268 0.70 -13.08 4.52
N ASP A 269 0.76 -11.90 3.88
CA ASP A 269 1.55 -10.77 4.38
C ASP A 269 0.70 -9.83 5.25
N ASN A 270 -0.64 -9.85 5.15
CA ASN A 270 -1.54 -8.92 5.86
C ASN A 270 -3.02 -9.38 5.88
N ALA A 271 -3.85 -8.95 6.85
CA ALA A 271 -5.22 -9.49 7.03
C ALA A 271 -6.31 -8.97 6.05
N HIS A 272 -5.92 -8.13 5.12
CA HIS A 272 -6.71 -7.24 4.25
C HIS A 272 -7.90 -6.53 4.91
N ASP A 273 -7.74 -6.18 6.19
CA ASP A 273 -8.64 -5.38 7.01
C ASP A 273 -7.84 -4.86 8.22
N LEU A 274 -7.75 -3.53 8.38
CA LEU A 274 -6.91 -2.90 9.41
C LEU A 274 -7.32 -3.30 10.84
N PRO A 275 -8.61 -3.23 11.24
CA PRO A 275 -9.05 -3.73 12.55
C PRO A 275 -8.64 -5.18 12.81
N LEU A 276 -8.87 -6.10 11.88
CA LEU A 276 -8.50 -7.52 12.03
C LEU A 276 -6.98 -7.69 12.12
N HIS A 277 -6.22 -6.93 11.33
CA HIS A 277 -4.77 -6.97 11.35
C HIS A 277 -4.18 -6.50 12.69
N LEU A 278 -4.68 -5.37 13.22
CA LEU A 278 -4.28 -4.90 14.54
C LEU A 278 -4.65 -5.91 15.63
N ALA A 279 -5.81 -6.55 15.52
CA ALA A 279 -6.26 -7.54 16.49
C ALA A 279 -5.40 -8.81 16.48
N VAL A 280 -5.03 -9.33 15.31
CA VAL A 280 -4.22 -10.55 15.22
C VAL A 280 -2.77 -10.33 15.66
N GLU A 281 -2.19 -9.16 15.37
CA GLU A 281 -0.81 -8.88 15.72
C GLU A 281 -0.64 -8.35 17.15
N LEU A 282 -1.50 -7.42 17.58
CA LEU A 282 -1.35 -6.69 18.85
C LEU A 282 -2.40 -7.04 19.91
N GLY A 283 -3.39 -7.87 19.55
CA GLY A 283 -4.49 -8.26 20.42
C GLY A 283 -5.68 -7.30 20.38
N LEU A 284 -6.83 -7.80 20.84
CA LEU A 284 -8.08 -7.06 20.91
C LEU A 284 -8.00 -5.77 21.74
N PRO A 285 -7.33 -5.72 22.92
CA PRO A 285 -7.26 -4.50 23.71
C PRO A 285 -6.62 -3.33 22.94
N VAL A 286 -5.50 -3.58 22.25
CA VAL A 286 -4.79 -2.55 21.47
C VAL A 286 -5.59 -2.18 20.23
N ALA A 287 -6.15 -3.15 19.51
CA ALA A 287 -6.98 -2.89 18.34
C ALA A 287 -8.20 -2.03 18.68
N LEU A 288 -8.92 -2.35 19.77
CA LEU A 288 -10.07 -1.58 20.25
C LEU A 288 -9.68 -0.17 20.69
N LEU A 289 -8.53 0.00 21.36
CA LEU A 289 -8.03 1.31 21.75
C LEU A 289 -7.73 2.19 20.52
N LEU A 290 -7.05 1.65 19.52
CA LEU A 290 -6.65 2.39 18.32
C LEU A 290 -7.86 2.68 17.42
N CYS A 291 -8.63 1.66 17.05
CA CYS A 291 -9.81 1.82 16.19
C CYS A 291 -10.93 2.59 16.90
N GLY A 292 -11.23 2.24 18.15
CA GLY A 292 -12.23 2.93 18.97
C GLY A 292 -11.82 4.37 19.27
N GLY A 293 -10.54 4.63 19.56
CA GLY A 293 -10.00 5.97 19.74
C GLY A 293 -10.10 6.83 18.46
N ALA A 294 -9.80 6.26 17.29
CA ALA A 294 -9.97 6.94 16.01
C ALA A 294 -11.45 7.26 15.74
N LEU A 295 -12.36 6.31 15.92
CA LEU A 295 -13.80 6.53 15.76
C LEU A 295 -14.33 7.57 16.74
N TRP A 296 -13.88 7.52 18.00
CA TRP A 296 -14.22 8.52 19.00
C TRP A 296 -13.70 9.91 18.62
N ALA A 297 -12.48 10.02 18.11
CA ALA A 297 -11.92 11.30 17.64
C ALA A 297 -12.72 11.87 16.46
N VAL A 298 -13.09 11.03 15.47
CA VAL A 298 -13.99 11.40 14.36
C VAL A 298 -15.33 11.88 14.91
N TRP A 299 -15.92 11.14 15.85
CA TRP A 299 -17.20 11.48 16.45
C TRP A 299 -17.16 12.84 17.16
N ARG A 300 -16.11 13.07 17.96
CA ARG A 300 -15.89 14.33 18.68
C ARG A 300 -15.64 15.50 17.74
N ALA A 301 -14.98 15.27 16.61
CA ALA A 301 -14.73 16.30 15.60
C ALA A 301 -15.97 16.69 14.79
N ARG A 302 -17.04 15.89 14.82
CA ARG A 302 -18.33 16.15 14.15
C ARG A 302 -18.18 16.58 12.68
N PRO A 303 -17.49 15.80 11.81
CA PRO A 303 -17.27 16.15 10.41
C PRO A 303 -18.55 16.45 9.64
N TRP A 304 -19.68 15.85 10.02
CA TRP A 304 -20.99 16.10 9.42
C TRP A 304 -21.52 17.53 9.62
N HIS A 305 -20.96 18.30 10.56
CA HIS A 305 -21.25 19.73 10.75
C HIS A 305 -20.16 20.65 10.17
N GLU A 306 -19.13 20.09 9.51
CA GLU A 306 -18.03 20.88 8.99
C GLU A 306 -18.49 21.82 7.86
N THR A 307 -18.17 23.11 7.98
CA THR A 307 -18.53 24.14 6.99
C THR A 307 -17.34 24.57 6.15
N GLN A 308 -16.11 24.39 6.65
CA GLN A 308 -14.92 24.85 5.95
C GLN A 308 -14.53 23.87 4.85
N LEU A 309 -14.50 24.34 3.59
CA LEU A 309 -14.19 23.50 2.42
C LEU A 309 -12.86 22.75 2.54
N LEU A 310 -11.80 23.40 3.03
CA LEU A 310 -10.49 22.75 3.22
C LEU A 310 -10.51 21.62 4.26
N ARG A 311 -11.34 21.74 5.29
CA ARG A 311 -11.50 20.69 6.30
C ARG A 311 -12.35 19.55 5.77
N ARG A 312 -13.38 19.84 4.95
CA ARG A 312 -14.13 18.81 4.19
C ARG A 312 -13.21 18.02 3.25
N LEU A 313 -12.28 18.70 2.56
CA LEU A 313 -11.26 18.04 1.75
C LEU A 313 -10.49 17.01 2.60
N ALA A 314 -9.93 17.44 3.72
CA ALA A 314 -9.16 16.57 4.62
C ALA A 314 -9.99 15.39 5.15
N TRP A 315 -11.24 15.63 5.57
CA TRP A 315 -12.15 14.56 6.00
C TRP A 315 -12.43 13.55 4.89
N GLY A 316 -12.64 13.99 3.65
CA GLY A 316 -12.85 13.07 2.54
C GLY A 316 -11.60 12.26 2.19
N VAL A 317 -10.40 12.83 2.31
CA VAL A 317 -9.14 12.07 2.18
C VAL A 317 -9.08 10.96 3.24
N LEU A 318 -9.35 11.29 4.52
CA LEU A 318 -9.35 10.31 5.60
C LEU A 318 -10.45 9.26 5.44
N ALA A 319 -11.62 9.63 4.93
CA ALA A 319 -12.72 8.69 4.69
C ALA A 319 -12.38 7.70 3.58
N LEU A 320 -11.82 8.16 2.46
CA LEU A 320 -11.41 7.29 1.34
C LEU A 320 -10.28 6.34 1.77
N VAL A 321 -9.21 6.88 2.39
CA VAL A 321 -8.11 6.05 2.92
C VAL A 321 -8.59 5.11 4.02
N GLY A 322 -9.52 5.56 4.87
CA GLY A 322 -10.10 4.76 5.94
C GLY A 322 -10.89 3.57 5.41
N VAL A 323 -11.79 3.78 4.44
CA VAL A 323 -12.55 2.70 3.80
C VAL A 323 -11.64 1.74 3.03
N HIS A 324 -10.64 2.26 2.31
CA HIS A 324 -9.63 1.42 1.69
C HIS A 324 -8.88 0.57 2.75
N SER A 325 -8.60 1.13 3.93
CA SER A 325 -7.97 0.39 5.04
C SER A 325 -8.85 -0.71 5.65
N LEU A 326 -10.14 -0.78 5.32
CA LEU A 326 -11.03 -1.89 5.70
C LEU A 326 -10.98 -3.06 4.69
N LEU A 327 -10.30 -2.88 3.56
CA LEU A 327 -10.26 -3.85 2.47
C LEU A 327 -8.83 -4.23 2.06
N GLU A 328 -7.85 -3.39 2.36
CA GLU A 328 -6.44 -3.49 2.01
C GLU A 328 -5.59 -2.65 2.99
N PHE A 329 -4.28 -2.49 2.73
CA PHE A 329 -3.34 -1.72 3.58
C PHE A 329 -2.74 -0.50 2.88
N PRO A 330 -3.53 0.51 2.48
CA PRO A 330 -2.96 1.74 1.91
C PRO A 330 -1.98 2.42 2.86
N LEU A 331 -2.22 2.35 4.17
CA LEU A 331 -1.35 2.96 5.18
C LEU A 331 0.03 2.29 5.34
N TRP A 332 0.31 1.18 4.65
CA TRP A 332 1.65 0.59 4.56
C TRP A 332 2.50 1.26 3.46
N TYR A 333 1.87 2.12 2.64
CA TYR A 333 2.51 2.82 1.53
C TYR A 333 2.70 4.30 1.88
N GLY A 334 3.95 4.75 1.78
CA GLY A 334 4.36 6.14 2.01
C GLY A 334 3.47 7.24 1.40
N PRO A 335 3.00 7.15 0.14
CA PRO A 335 2.12 8.17 -0.43
C PRO A 335 0.81 8.36 0.34
N PHE A 336 0.16 7.28 0.79
CA PHE A 336 -1.08 7.35 1.55
C PHE A 336 -0.85 7.75 3.00
N GLN A 337 0.27 7.32 3.60
CA GLN A 337 0.71 7.83 4.91
C GLN A 337 0.87 9.34 4.87
N LEU A 338 1.55 9.88 3.85
CA LEU A 338 1.72 11.32 3.68
C LEU A 338 0.38 12.04 3.49
N ALA A 339 -0.50 11.53 2.62
CA ALA A 339 -1.81 12.12 2.38
C ALA A 339 -2.68 12.15 3.65
N ALA A 340 -2.71 11.04 4.41
CA ALA A 340 -3.44 10.95 5.67
C ALA A 340 -2.85 11.88 6.74
N LEU A 341 -1.52 11.92 6.89
CA LEU A 341 -0.85 12.83 7.83
C LEU A 341 -1.10 14.29 7.48
N LEU A 342 -1.06 14.67 6.20
CA LEU A 342 -1.40 16.02 5.75
C LEU A 342 -2.87 16.36 6.01
N ALA A 343 -3.78 15.40 5.81
CA ALA A 343 -5.19 15.59 6.12
C ALA A 343 -5.42 15.80 7.63
N VAL A 344 -4.82 14.95 8.49
CA VAL A 344 -4.85 15.15 9.95
C VAL A 344 -4.27 16.51 10.32
N ALA A 345 -3.13 16.87 9.75
CA ALA A 345 -2.45 18.14 9.98
C ALA A 345 -3.33 19.37 9.63
N VAL A 346 -4.12 19.31 8.55
CA VAL A 346 -5.13 20.35 8.22
C VAL A 346 -6.23 20.42 9.28
N LEU A 347 -6.58 19.29 9.90
CA LEU A 347 -7.66 19.21 10.87
C LEU A 347 -7.23 19.61 12.30
N LEU A 348 -5.93 19.53 12.61
CA LEU A 348 -5.38 19.84 13.93
C LEU A 348 -5.56 21.31 14.33
N PRO A 349 -6.00 21.60 15.58
CA PRO A 349 -6.11 22.96 16.07
C PRO A 349 -4.71 23.58 16.34
N PRO A 350 -4.59 24.92 16.30
CA PRO A 350 -3.30 25.61 16.50
C PRO A 350 -2.58 25.26 17.81
N LYS A 351 -3.33 25.01 18.89
CA LYS A 351 -2.76 24.61 20.19
C LYS A 351 -2.00 23.29 20.12
N VAL A 352 -2.50 22.33 19.32
CA VAL A 352 -1.81 21.05 19.14
C VAL A 352 -0.53 21.23 18.31
N TRP A 353 -0.57 22.08 17.29
CA TRP A 353 0.64 22.44 16.52
C TRP A 353 1.74 23.07 17.38
N GLN A 354 1.36 23.90 18.35
CA GLN A 354 2.31 24.48 19.31
C GLN A 354 2.92 23.39 20.20
N ALA A 355 2.10 22.47 20.72
CA ALA A 355 2.58 21.35 21.54
C ALA A 355 3.51 20.41 20.77
N LEU A 356 3.26 20.20 19.47
CA LEU A 356 4.07 19.32 18.61
C LEU A 356 5.34 19.98 18.07
N ARG A 357 5.56 21.29 18.28
CA ARG A 357 6.69 22.01 17.66
C ARG A 357 8.06 21.43 18.01
N TRP A 358 8.29 21.11 19.28
CA TRP A 358 9.56 20.54 19.76
C TRP A 358 9.79 19.09 19.31
N PRO A 359 8.84 18.14 19.49
CA PRO A 359 9.05 16.78 19.02
C PRO A 359 9.20 16.72 17.49
N VAL A 360 8.49 17.55 16.73
CA VAL A 360 8.69 17.66 15.28
C VAL A 360 10.09 18.20 14.97
N GLY A 361 10.57 19.21 15.70
CA GLY A 361 11.94 19.73 15.54
C GLY A 361 13.02 18.66 15.79
N ALA A 362 12.87 17.87 16.85
CA ALA A 362 13.79 16.75 17.14
C ALA A 362 13.74 15.67 16.06
N ALA A 363 12.55 15.30 15.60
CA ALA A 363 12.37 14.34 14.52
C ALA A 363 13.01 14.82 13.20
N LEU A 364 12.90 16.12 12.88
CA LEU A 364 13.53 16.71 11.70
C LEU A 364 15.07 16.60 11.73
N LEU A 365 15.70 16.67 12.91
CA LEU A 365 17.14 16.51 13.06
C LEU A 365 17.58 15.04 12.98
N ALA A 366 16.80 14.13 13.56
CA ALA A 366 17.12 12.70 13.58
C ALA A 366 16.84 11.99 12.23
N ALA A 367 15.82 12.43 11.49
CA ALA A 367 15.35 11.76 10.28
C ALA A 367 16.42 11.62 9.18
N PRO A 368 17.26 12.62 8.85
CA PRO A 368 18.30 12.46 7.84
C PRO A 368 19.35 11.41 8.22
N VAL A 369 19.72 11.33 9.51
CA VAL A 369 20.66 10.34 10.02
C VAL A 369 20.06 8.94 9.89
N LEU A 370 18.81 8.76 10.33
CA LEU A 370 18.11 7.48 10.18
C LEU A 370 17.95 7.07 8.71
N ALA A 371 17.57 8.01 7.84
CA ALA A 371 17.44 7.76 6.40
C ALA A 371 18.78 7.32 5.78
N TRP A 372 19.89 7.94 6.17
CA TRP A 372 21.22 7.53 5.74
C TRP A 372 21.57 6.11 6.23
N MET A 373 21.30 5.79 7.49
CA MET A 373 21.53 4.44 8.04
C MET A 373 20.71 3.37 7.31
N LEU A 374 19.42 3.64 7.08
CA LEU A 374 18.53 2.76 6.33
C LEU A 374 19.01 2.57 4.90
N ALA A 375 19.36 3.64 4.18
CA ALA A 375 19.84 3.57 2.80
C ALA A 375 21.17 2.82 2.70
N ARG A 376 22.07 3.02 3.67
CA ARG A 376 23.36 2.29 3.74
C ARG A 376 23.16 0.80 3.93
N ASP A 377 22.31 0.39 4.87
CA ASP A 377 22.02 -1.03 5.08
C ASP A 377 21.31 -1.63 3.86
N TYR A 378 20.32 -0.92 3.33
CA TYR A 378 19.56 -1.37 2.17
C TYR A 378 20.43 -1.55 0.92
N ALA A 379 21.39 -0.66 0.68
CA ALA A 379 22.33 -0.78 -0.43
C ALA A 379 23.16 -2.07 -0.37
N GLN A 380 23.61 -2.46 0.84
CA GLN A 380 24.36 -3.71 1.05
C GLN A 380 23.48 -4.93 0.79
N VAL A 381 22.28 -4.96 1.37
CA VAL A 381 21.37 -6.10 1.23
C VAL A 381 20.88 -6.24 -0.20
N SER A 382 20.50 -5.13 -0.84
CA SER A 382 20.02 -5.15 -2.21
C SER A 382 21.07 -5.66 -3.20
N ALA A 383 22.36 -5.38 -2.97
CA ALA A 383 23.43 -5.92 -3.81
C ALA A 383 23.42 -7.45 -3.86
N LEU A 384 22.98 -8.14 -2.79
CA LEU A 384 22.90 -9.61 -2.75
C LEU A 384 21.88 -10.17 -3.75
N TYR A 385 20.84 -9.41 -4.07
CA TYR A 385 19.75 -9.79 -4.98
C TYR A 385 20.01 -9.36 -6.43
N ARG A 386 21.25 -8.97 -6.74
CA ARG A 386 21.69 -8.62 -8.09
C ARG A 386 22.79 -9.57 -8.57
N PRO A 387 22.87 -9.82 -9.89
CA PRO A 387 24.06 -10.43 -10.50
C PRO A 387 25.32 -9.66 -10.08
N VAL A 388 26.42 -10.39 -9.84
CA VAL A 388 27.68 -9.79 -9.34
C VAL A 388 28.18 -8.66 -10.24
N ALA A 389 28.00 -8.79 -11.57
CA ALA A 389 28.38 -7.78 -12.56
C ALA A 389 27.65 -6.44 -12.37
N GLU A 390 26.39 -6.46 -11.90
CA GLU A 390 25.53 -5.29 -11.70
C GLU A 390 25.67 -4.67 -10.30
N ARG A 391 26.48 -5.27 -9.42
CA ARG A 391 26.73 -4.73 -8.08
C ARG A 391 27.66 -3.51 -8.14
N PRO A 392 27.45 -2.51 -7.26
CA PRO A 392 28.43 -1.45 -7.04
C PRO A 392 29.82 -2.05 -6.77
N ALA A 393 30.87 -1.43 -7.30
CA ALA A 393 32.23 -1.97 -7.23
C ALA A 393 32.66 -2.35 -5.80
N ALA A 394 32.35 -1.50 -4.82
CA ALA A 394 32.66 -1.72 -3.40
C ALA A 394 31.91 -2.91 -2.76
N LEU A 395 30.84 -3.42 -3.38
CA LEU A 395 29.98 -4.48 -2.86
C LEU A 395 30.06 -5.78 -3.68
N ARG A 396 30.89 -5.87 -4.72
CA ARG A 396 31.02 -7.08 -5.55
C ARG A 396 31.48 -8.29 -4.74
N GLY A 397 32.42 -8.09 -3.82
CA GLY A 397 32.93 -9.14 -2.92
C GLY A 397 32.07 -9.42 -1.69
N LEU A 398 30.96 -8.69 -1.48
CA LEU A 398 30.13 -8.85 -0.29
C LEU A 398 29.38 -10.19 -0.33
N THR A 399 29.64 -11.06 0.64
CA THR A 399 28.88 -12.29 0.83
C THR A 399 27.60 -12.04 1.65
N ALA A 400 26.60 -12.90 1.49
CA ALA A 400 25.35 -12.78 2.25
C ALA A 400 25.56 -12.94 3.76
N GLN A 401 26.48 -13.81 4.17
CA GLN A 401 26.82 -14.04 5.58
C GLN A 401 27.54 -12.83 6.21
N GLU A 402 28.41 -12.14 5.45
CA GLU A 402 29.02 -10.90 5.91
C GLU A 402 27.98 -9.77 5.99
N ALA A 403 27.12 -9.64 4.98
CA ALA A 403 26.06 -8.64 4.98
C ALA A 403 25.14 -8.81 6.20
N ALA A 404 24.71 -10.04 6.50
CA ALA A 404 23.87 -10.34 7.67
C ALA A 404 24.51 -9.95 9.02
N ARG A 405 25.84 -9.87 9.09
CA ARG A 405 26.58 -9.40 10.28
C ARG A 405 26.79 -7.89 10.31
N ARG A 406 26.79 -7.23 9.15
CA ARG A 406 27.06 -5.79 9.02
C ARG A 406 25.81 -4.92 9.14
N VAL A 407 24.66 -5.43 8.73
CA VAL A 407 23.41 -4.65 8.67
C VAL A 407 22.59 -4.79 9.94
N THR A 408 21.91 -3.71 10.32
CA THR A 408 21.04 -3.65 11.50
C THR A 408 19.57 -3.78 11.10
N PHE A 409 19.10 -2.98 10.14
CA PHE A 409 17.67 -2.88 9.82
C PHE A 409 17.17 -3.95 8.85
N PHE A 410 18.04 -4.45 7.99
CA PHE A 410 17.69 -5.40 6.91
C PHE A 410 18.35 -6.76 7.10
N ARG A 411 18.51 -7.18 8.36
CA ARG A 411 19.16 -8.47 8.70
C ARG A 411 18.40 -9.67 8.13
N ALA A 412 17.07 -9.69 8.25
CA ALA A 412 16.28 -10.82 7.77
C ALA A 412 16.43 -11.08 6.26
N PRO A 413 16.31 -10.09 5.35
CA PRO A 413 16.59 -10.34 3.94
C PRO A 413 18.06 -10.75 3.67
N ALA A 414 19.05 -10.24 4.41
CA ALA A 414 20.43 -10.69 4.27
C ALA A 414 20.62 -12.16 4.71
N GLU A 415 20.04 -12.55 5.84
CA GLU A 415 20.02 -13.93 6.34
C GLU A 415 19.27 -14.85 5.37
N PHE A 416 18.17 -14.37 4.77
CA PHE A 416 17.40 -15.10 3.77
C PHE A 416 18.22 -15.38 2.51
N ALA A 417 18.95 -14.38 2.01
CA ALA A 417 19.86 -14.58 0.88
C ALA A 417 20.92 -15.64 1.20
N TRP A 418 21.46 -15.65 2.43
CA TRP A 418 22.43 -16.66 2.86
C TRP A 418 21.81 -18.06 2.99
N LEU A 419 20.70 -18.19 3.72
CA LEU A 419 20.02 -19.47 3.97
C LEU A 419 19.61 -20.15 2.65
N THR A 420 19.06 -19.37 1.72
CA THR A 420 18.47 -19.91 0.49
C THR A 420 19.49 -20.18 -0.62
N THR A 421 20.76 -19.79 -0.44
CA THR A 421 21.86 -20.05 -1.38
C THR A 421 22.93 -21.00 -0.82
N THR A 422 22.86 -21.34 0.48
CA THR A 422 23.85 -22.20 1.15
C THR A 422 23.27 -23.62 1.37
N PRO A 423 23.94 -24.69 0.90
CA PRO A 423 23.54 -26.06 1.25
C PRO A 423 23.63 -26.32 2.76
N ALA A 424 22.69 -27.08 3.30
CA ALA A 424 22.76 -27.54 4.69
C ALA A 424 23.69 -28.77 4.75
N THR A 425 24.67 -28.72 5.65
CA THR A 425 25.67 -29.78 5.88
C THR A 425 25.83 -30.00 7.38
N ALA A 426 26.37 -31.14 7.80
CA ALA A 426 26.61 -31.40 9.23
C ALA A 426 27.44 -30.28 9.90
N ALA A 427 28.40 -29.71 9.18
CA ALA A 427 29.27 -28.65 9.68
C ALA A 427 28.56 -27.31 9.91
N ASN A 428 27.48 -27.01 9.17
CA ASN A 428 26.76 -25.74 9.29
C ASN A 428 25.32 -25.89 9.82
N ALA A 429 24.89 -27.12 10.15
CA ALA A 429 23.52 -27.44 10.50
C ALA A 429 22.99 -26.58 11.65
N GLN A 430 23.78 -26.38 12.71
CA GLN A 430 23.40 -25.54 13.84
C GLN A 430 23.08 -24.09 13.43
N ALA A 431 23.91 -23.51 12.55
CA ALA A 431 23.75 -22.13 12.11
C ALA A 431 22.61 -21.97 11.09
N MET A 432 22.43 -22.96 10.19
CA MET A 432 21.30 -23.03 9.27
C MET A 432 19.98 -23.16 10.03
N HIS A 433 19.92 -24.05 11.01
CA HIS A 433 18.75 -24.32 11.85
C HIS A 433 18.30 -23.06 12.61
N ALA A 434 19.21 -22.45 13.36
CA ALA A 434 18.91 -21.24 14.13
C ALA A 434 18.45 -20.08 13.24
N THR A 435 19.01 -19.94 12.04
CA THR A 435 18.62 -18.89 11.10
C THR A 435 17.30 -19.20 10.40
N ALA A 436 17.04 -20.45 10.04
CA ALA A 436 15.77 -20.86 9.46
C ALA A 436 14.61 -20.64 10.44
N LEU A 437 14.80 -20.96 11.73
CA LEU A 437 13.82 -20.65 12.77
C LEU A 437 13.50 -19.15 12.84
N ARG A 438 14.50 -18.27 12.85
CA ARG A 438 14.27 -16.82 12.81
C ARG A 438 13.56 -16.37 11.54
N LEU A 439 13.89 -16.96 10.39
CA LEU A 439 13.32 -16.57 9.11
C LEU A 439 11.89 -17.07 8.90
N LEU A 440 11.42 -18.04 9.69
CA LEU A 440 9.98 -18.35 9.73
C LEU A 440 9.12 -17.16 10.16
N HIS A 441 9.68 -16.23 10.96
CA HIS A 441 9.04 -14.99 11.41
C HIS A 441 9.21 -13.81 10.42
N TYR A 442 9.83 -14.04 9.26
CA TYR A 442 10.01 -13.03 8.23
C TYR A 442 9.37 -13.44 6.90
N SER A 443 9.46 -14.73 6.59
CA SER A 443 8.93 -15.33 5.37
C SER A 443 8.94 -16.85 5.53
N PRO A 444 7.88 -17.47 6.08
CA PRO A 444 7.76 -18.92 6.24
C PRO A 444 7.45 -19.62 4.92
N GLU A 445 8.25 -19.35 3.89
CA GLU A 445 8.11 -19.90 2.55
C GLU A 445 8.83 -21.24 2.40
N PRO A 446 8.49 -22.05 1.37
CA PRO A 446 9.08 -23.39 1.16
C PRO A 446 10.60 -23.46 1.30
N ARG A 447 11.33 -22.49 0.71
CA ARG A 447 12.81 -22.48 0.73
C ARG A 447 13.40 -22.31 2.13
N VAL A 448 12.69 -21.66 3.05
CA VAL A 448 13.08 -21.53 4.46
C VAL A 448 12.73 -22.81 5.21
N VAL A 449 11.51 -23.32 5.01
CA VAL A 449 11.00 -24.52 5.68
C VAL A 449 11.81 -25.77 5.33
N GLU A 450 12.19 -25.94 4.07
CA GLU A 450 13.05 -27.05 3.62
C GLU A 450 14.42 -27.03 4.30
N LYS A 451 15.02 -25.83 4.45
CA LYS A 451 16.30 -25.67 5.15
C LYS A 451 16.18 -25.94 6.64
N LEU A 452 15.05 -25.56 7.23
CA LEU A 452 14.76 -25.88 8.63
C LEU A 452 14.67 -27.39 8.84
N ILE A 453 13.88 -28.10 8.03
CA ILE A 453 13.72 -29.57 8.14
C ILE A 453 15.05 -30.28 7.89
N ALA A 454 15.80 -29.89 6.85
CA ALA A 454 17.09 -30.50 6.52
C ALA A 454 18.11 -30.31 7.65
N SER A 455 18.21 -29.10 8.21
CA SER A 455 19.13 -28.82 9.31
C SER A 455 18.69 -29.46 10.63
N ALA A 456 17.39 -29.57 10.91
CA ALA A 456 16.87 -30.28 12.08
C ALA A 456 17.24 -31.78 12.05
N ARG A 457 17.09 -32.45 10.89
CA ARG A 457 17.49 -33.85 10.71
C ARG A 457 19.00 -34.06 10.88
N LEU A 458 19.82 -33.17 10.33
CA LEU A 458 21.28 -33.21 10.51
C LEU A 458 21.70 -33.05 11.99
N LEU A 459 20.86 -32.43 12.82
CA LEU A 459 21.06 -32.26 14.27
C LEU A 459 20.39 -33.35 15.11
N GLY A 460 19.74 -34.35 14.49
CA GLY A 460 19.00 -35.41 15.19
C GLY A 460 17.70 -34.93 15.87
N ARG A 461 17.12 -33.81 15.43
CA ARG A 461 15.88 -33.24 15.99
C ARG A 461 14.65 -33.74 15.23
N GLU A 462 14.39 -35.04 15.32
CA GLU A 462 13.35 -35.70 14.52
C GLU A 462 11.94 -35.18 14.81
N ASP A 463 11.60 -34.89 16.07
CA ASP A 463 10.28 -34.35 16.43
C ASP A 463 10.02 -32.97 15.81
N GLU A 464 11.04 -32.11 15.79
CA GLU A 464 10.97 -30.78 15.18
C GLU A 464 10.86 -30.89 13.65
N ALA A 465 11.64 -31.79 13.05
CA ALA A 465 11.56 -32.07 11.62
C ALA A 465 10.16 -32.57 11.23
N ALA A 466 9.59 -33.50 12.01
CA ALA A 466 8.26 -34.05 11.77
C ALA A 466 7.15 -32.99 11.90
N LEU A 467 7.24 -32.10 12.89
CA LEU A 467 6.33 -30.97 13.04
C LEU A 467 6.34 -30.09 11.79
N HIS A 468 7.52 -29.63 11.36
CA HIS A 468 7.63 -28.73 10.21
C HIS A 468 7.32 -29.42 8.89
N GLU A 469 7.53 -30.73 8.77
CA GLU A 469 7.11 -31.53 7.60
C GLU A 469 5.58 -31.57 7.49
N ASP A 470 4.85 -31.77 8.59
CA ASP A 470 3.39 -31.68 8.59
C ASP A 470 2.89 -30.27 8.24
N ARG A 471 3.50 -29.22 8.81
CA ARG A 471 3.15 -27.82 8.50
C ARG A 471 3.44 -27.47 7.05
N TYR A 472 4.59 -27.89 6.52
CA TYR A 472 4.93 -27.70 5.11
C TYR A 472 3.89 -28.34 4.18
N ARG A 473 3.55 -29.61 4.43
CA ARG A 473 2.56 -30.35 3.66
C ARG A 473 1.19 -29.67 3.62
N ARG A 474 0.75 -29.10 4.75
CA ARG A 474 -0.54 -28.40 4.85
C ARG A 474 -0.51 -27.01 4.22
N ALA A 475 0.56 -26.26 4.41
CA ALA A 475 0.68 -24.89 3.94
C ALA A 475 0.96 -24.82 2.43
N TYR A 476 1.79 -25.72 1.92
CA TYR A 476 2.27 -25.72 0.53
C TYR A 476 2.25 -27.14 -0.07
N PRO A 477 1.06 -27.76 -0.26
CA PRO A 477 0.96 -29.17 -0.65
C PRO A 477 1.65 -29.49 -1.99
N ARG A 478 1.65 -28.54 -2.95
CA ARG A 478 2.31 -28.69 -4.25
C ARG A 478 3.84 -28.64 -4.14
N ASP A 479 4.37 -27.67 -3.40
CA ASP A 479 5.82 -27.55 -3.14
C ASP A 479 6.34 -28.75 -2.36
N TYR A 480 5.61 -29.16 -1.33
CA TYR A 480 5.91 -30.34 -0.53
C TYR A 480 6.01 -31.61 -1.38
N ALA A 481 5.04 -31.85 -2.27
CA ALA A 481 5.04 -33.03 -3.14
C ALA A 481 6.28 -33.08 -4.06
N ARG A 482 6.73 -31.92 -4.57
CA ARG A 482 7.96 -31.82 -5.39
C ARG A 482 9.23 -32.02 -4.58
N TRP A 483 9.29 -31.40 -3.40
CA TRP A 483 10.42 -31.57 -2.49
C TRP A 483 10.60 -33.06 -2.12
N ARG A 484 9.49 -33.77 -1.87
CA ARG A 484 9.48 -35.22 -1.64
C ARG A 484 9.92 -36.05 -2.85
N SER A 485 9.72 -35.57 -4.06
CA SER A 485 10.16 -36.26 -5.30
C SER A 485 11.60 -35.95 -5.69
N GLY A 486 12.34 -35.18 -4.89
CA GLY A 486 13.72 -34.76 -5.19
C GLY A 486 13.81 -33.70 -6.30
N ALA A 487 12.68 -33.12 -6.72
CA ALA A 487 12.66 -32.03 -7.67
C ALA A 487 12.96 -30.69 -6.95
N PRO A 488 13.69 -29.76 -7.57
CA PRO A 488 13.91 -28.43 -6.97
C PRO A 488 12.57 -27.71 -6.75
N ALA A 489 12.48 -26.96 -5.65
CA ALA A 489 11.34 -26.09 -5.37
C ALA A 489 11.13 -25.09 -6.52
N THR A 490 9.90 -24.63 -6.78
CA THR A 490 9.71 -23.48 -7.67
C THR A 490 10.27 -22.21 -7.04
N GLY A 491 10.33 -21.13 -7.82
CA GLY A 491 10.54 -19.78 -7.30
C GLY A 491 9.55 -19.42 -6.18
N ALA A 492 9.67 -18.19 -5.66
CA ALA A 492 8.90 -17.71 -4.51
C ALA A 492 7.40 -18.09 -4.59
N PRO A 493 6.78 -18.56 -3.50
CA PRO A 493 5.35 -18.85 -3.49
C PRO A 493 4.56 -17.59 -3.87
N GLN A 494 3.33 -17.77 -4.33
CA GLN A 494 2.44 -16.63 -4.50
C GLN A 494 2.27 -15.97 -3.12
N ARG A 495 2.66 -14.69 -3.04
CA ARG A 495 2.36 -13.77 -1.93
C ARG A 495 1.11 -12.98 -2.30
N ASP A 496 0.29 -12.66 -1.32
CA ASP A 496 -0.99 -11.96 -1.52
C ASP A 496 -0.88 -10.44 -1.74
#